data_AF-A0A7S1XVU6-F1
#
_entry.id   AF-A0A7S1XVU6-F1
#
_cell.length_a   1.000
_cell.length_b   1.000
_cell.length_c   1.000
_cell.angle_alpha   90.00
_cell.angle_beta   90.00
_cell.angle_gamma   90.00
#
_symmetry.space_group_name_H-M   'P 1'
#
loop_
_entity.id
_entity.type
_entity.pdbx_description
1 polymer ?
#
loop_
_entity_poly.entity_id
_entity_poly.type
_entity_poly.pdbx_seq_one_letter_code
_entity_poly.pdbx_strand_id
1 'polypeptide(L)'
;GAARCACGVDRAELDTHTATMNSQMAGQLSARDQQELLKHLELEQLKSQTTLYNHVISECFENCCQTGWRGFSSKSLEASEKACLDKCAQKYFLLFQRVGFRFAEMNAQKTQEQMMQQGQK
;
A
#
# COMPACT_ATOMS: atom_id res chain seq x y z
N GLY A 1 -5.74 17.17 23.02
CA GLY A 1 -4.49 17.19 22.23
C GLY A 1 -4.43 15.90 21.45
N ALA A 2 -4.61 15.97 20.13
CA ALA A 2 -4.60 14.79 19.27
C ALA A 2 -3.16 14.26 19.15
N ALA A 3 -2.95 13.00 19.52
CA ALA A 3 -1.69 12.31 19.35
C ALA A 3 -1.40 12.19 17.85
N ARG A 4 -0.48 13.01 17.35
CA ARG A 4 0.02 12.91 15.97
C ARG A 4 0.79 11.60 15.84
N CYS A 5 0.27 10.67 15.04
CA CYS A 5 1.03 9.50 14.62
C CYS A 5 2.25 9.95 13.80
N ALA A 6 3.34 9.20 13.89
CA ALA A 6 4.67 9.53 13.36
C ALA A 6 4.73 9.80 11.83
N CYS A 7 3.67 9.53 11.08
CA CYS A 7 3.57 9.81 9.64
C CYS A 7 2.95 11.17 9.29
N GLY A 8 2.47 11.95 10.27
CA GLY A 8 1.90 13.28 10.01
C GLY A 8 0.58 13.28 9.22
N VAL A 9 -0.08 12.13 9.06
CA VAL A 9 -1.41 12.01 8.42
C VAL A 9 -2.47 11.95 9.51
N ASP A 10 -3.46 12.84 9.45
CA ASP A 10 -4.60 12.83 10.37
C ASP A 10 -5.47 11.59 10.14
N ARG A 11 -5.85 10.90 11.22
CA ARG A 11 -6.61 9.64 11.15
C ARG A 11 -7.98 9.82 10.47
N ALA A 12 -8.60 10.98 10.65
CA ALA A 12 -9.84 11.36 9.98
C ALA A 12 -9.68 11.54 8.46
N GLU A 13 -8.50 11.94 7.99
CA GLU A 13 -8.18 12.09 6.56
C GLU A 13 -8.08 10.70 5.90
N LEU A 14 -7.46 9.72 6.57
CA LEU A 14 -7.33 8.35 6.07
C LEU A 14 -8.70 7.65 5.90
N ASP A 15 -9.63 7.90 6.83
CA ASP A 15 -11.00 7.35 6.77
C ASP A 15 -11.80 8.02 5.63
N THR A 16 -11.65 9.33 5.44
CA THR A 16 -12.32 10.09 4.37
C THR A 16 -11.82 9.69 2.97
N HIS A 17 -10.52 9.43 2.82
CA HIS A 17 -9.92 8.95 1.58
C HIS A 17 -10.38 7.53 1.22
N THR A 18 -10.51 6.64 2.21
CA THR A 18 -11.01 5.27 2.00
C THR A 18 -12.48 5.25 1.57
N ALA A 19 -13.31 6.12 2.17
CA ALA A 19 -14.72 6.26 1.81
C ALA A 19 -14.92 6.83 0.39
N THR A 20 -14.06 7.75 -0.05
CA THR A 20 -14.15 8.39 -1.37
C THR A 20 -13.84 7.40 -2.51
N MET A 21 -12.87 6.50 -2.33
CA MET A 21 -12.53 5.50 -3.36
C MET A 21 -13.62 4.45 -3.57
N ASN A 22 -14.33 4.05 -2.51
CA ASN A 22 -15.39 3.02 -2.60
C ASN A 22 -16.67 3.56 -3.27
N SER A 23 -16.90 4.88 -3.23
CA SER A 23 -18.13 5.51 -3.76
C SER A 23 -18.13 5.68 -5.29
N GLN A 24 -16.97 5.69 -5.95
CA GLN A 24 -16.89 6.05 -7.37
C GLN A 24 -17.20 4.89 -8.34
N MET A 25 -17.14 3.63 -7.91
CA MET A 25 -17.45 2.48 -8.77
C MET A 25 -18.83 1.86 -8.54
N ALA A 26 -19.36 1.93 -7.31
CA ALA A 26 -20.62 1.24 -6.96
C ALA A 26 -21.88 1.93 -7.51
N GLY A 27 -21.82 3.22 -7.81
CA GLY A 27 -22.99 4.02 -8.22
C GLY A 27 -23.60 3.66 -9.58
N GLN A 28 -22.93 2.84 -10.40
CA GLN A 28 -23.37 2.49 -11.76
C GLN A 28 -23.86 1.04 -11.90
N LEU A 29 -23.82 0.23 -10.83
CA LEU A 29 -24.09 -1.21 -10.86
C LEU A 29 -25.40 -1.56 -10.14
N SER A 30 -26.04 -2.67 -10.54
CA SER A 30 -27.24 -3.16 -9.86
C SER A 30 -26.94 -3.61 -8.43
N ALA A 31 -27.94 -3.62 -7.54
CA ALA A 31 -27.74 -4.00 -6.13
C ALA A 31 -27.16 -5.43 -5.96
N ARG A 32 -27.47 -6.34 -6.90
CA ARG A 32 -26.90 -7.69 -6.94
C ARG A 32 -25.42 -7.65 -7.34
N ASP A 33 -25.08 -6.87 -8.36
CA ASP A 33 -23.72 -6.76 -8.87
C ASP A 33 -22.81 -6.03 -7.87
N GLN A 34 -23.34 -5.07 -7.10
CA GLN A 34 -22.61 -4.43 -6.01
C GLN A 34 -22.19 -5.44 -4.94
N GLN A 35 -23.06 -6.38 -4.55
CA GLN A 35 -22.71 -7.41 -3.56
C GLN A 35 -21.64 -8.38 -4.07
N GLU A 36 -21.71 -8.75 -5.34
CA GLU A 36 -20.69 -9.60 -5.97
C GLU A 36 -19.35 -8.86 -6.08
N LEU A 37 -19.37 -7.61 -6.51
CA LEU A 37 -18.20 -6.74 -6.55
C LEU A 37 -17.52 -6.61 -5.19
N LEU A 38 -18.28 -6.38 -4.11
CA LEU A 38 -17.72 -6.26 -2.76
C LEU A 38 -16.97 -7.53 -2.33
N LYS A 39 -17.51 -8.72 -2.65
CA LYS A 39 -16.83 -10.00 -2.39
C LYS A 39 -15.55 -10.12 -3.20
N HIS A 40 -15.57 -9.74 -4.47
CA HIS A 40 -14.39 -9.74 -5.32
C HIS A 40 -13.32 -8.76 -4.82
N LEU A 41 -13.71 -7.56 -4.37
CA LEU A 41 -12.80 -6.56 -3.82
C LEU A 41 -12.13 -7.07 -2.54
N GLU A 42 -12.87 -7.74 -1.66
CA GLU A 42 -12.30 -8.34 -0.44
C GLU A 42 -11.25 -9.41 -0.76
N LEU A 43 -11.56 -10.29 -1.73
CA LEU A 43 -10.62 -11.32 -2.19
C LEU A 43 -9.35 -10.70 -2.80
N GLU A 44 -9.50 -9.70 -3.66
CA GLU A 44 -8.36 -9.02 -4.26
C GLU A 44 -7.55 -8.22 -3.24
N GLN A 45 -8.20 -7.65 -2.21
CA GLN A 45 -7.49 -7.00 -1.11
C GLN A 45 -6.58 -7.98 -0.35
N LEU A 46 -7.08 -9.18 -0.02
CA LEU A 46 -6.30 -10.22 0.66
C LEU A 46 -5.14 -10.75 -0.20
N LYS A 47 -5.39 -10.92 -1.51
CA LYS A 47 -4.37 -11.35 -2.47
C LYS A 47 -3.28 -10.30 -2.66
N SER A 48 -3.65 -9.02 -2.73
CA SER A 48 -2.72 -7.89 -2.76
C SER A 48 -1.86 -7.85 -1.49
N GLN A 49 -2.48 -8.03 -0.33
CA GLN A 49 -1.78 -8.08 0.95
C GLN A 49 -0.76 -9.24 1.00
N THR A 50 -1.12 -10.41 0.50
CA THR A 50 -0.20 -11.57 0.44
C THR A 50 0.99 -11.29 -0.47
N THR A 51 0.73 -10.68 -1.63
CA THR A 51 1.79 -10.26 -2.57
C THR A 51 2.74 -9.25 -1.92
N LEU A 52 2.20 -8.25 -1.20
CA LEU A 52 2.98 -7.29 -0.45
C LEU A 52 3.89 -7.97 0.59
N TYR A 53 3.37 -8.91 1.37
CA TYR A 53 4.16 -9.64 2.36
C TYR A 53 5.33 -10.40 1.72
N ASN A 54 5.08 -11.09 0.60
CA ASN A 54 6.14 -11.82 -0.10
C ASN A 54 7.24 -10.89 -0.62
N HIS A 55 6.87 -9.71 -1.14
CA HIS A 55 7.84 -8.71 -1.58
C HIS A 55 8.67 -8.14 -0.44
N VAL A 56 8.05 -7.80 0.71
CA VAL A 56 8.78 -7.33 1.89
C VAL A 56 9.82 -8.33 2.33
N ILE A 57 9.46 -9.62 2.38
CA ILE A 57 10.38 -10.70 2.79
C ILE A 57 11.57 -10.78 1.83
N SER A 58 11.33 -10.80 0.51
CA SER A 58 12.40 -10.89 -0.49
C SER A 58 13.36 -9.70 -0.42
N GLU A 59 12.81 -8.48 -0.45
CA GLU A 59 13.59 -7.24 -0.43
C GLU A 59 14.39 -7.08 0.87
N CYS A 60 13.79 -7.38 2.03
CA CYS A 60 14.50 -7.27 3.29
C CYS A 60 15.56 -8.36 3.43
N PHE A 61 15.35 -9.55 2.89
CA PHE A 61 16.36 -10.59 2.86
C PHE A 61 17.57 -10.20 1.98
N GLU A 62 17.33 -9.67 0.78
CA GLU A 62 18.38 -9.20 -0.13
C GLU A 62 19.20 -8.04 0.48
N ASN A 63 18.51 -7.07 1.08
CA ASN A 63 19.14 -5.88 1.64
C ASN A 63 19.83 -6.09 3.00
N CYS A 64 19.36 -7.04 3.82
CA CYS A 64 19.90 -7.25 5.16
C CYS A 64 20.76 -8.51 5.29
N CYS A 65 20.50 -9.56 4.52
CA CYS A 65 21.15 -10.87 4.68
C CYS A 65 22.12 -11.20 3.52
N GLN A 66 21.91 -10.68 2.31
CA GLN A 66 22.78 -11.01 1.16
C GLN A 66 23.94 -10.02 0.93
N THR A 67 23.82 -8.78 1.39
CA THR A 67 24.75 -7.69 1.06
C THR A 67 25.63 -7.23 2.25
N GLY A 68 25.52 -7.88 3.41
CA GLY A 68 26.36 -7.58 4.58
C GLY A 68 27.82 -8.03 4.39
N TRP A 69 28.77 -7.32 5.00
CA TRP A 69 30.22 -7.61 5.04
C TRP A 69 30.58 -8.94 5.77
N ARG A 70 29.58 -9.72 6.15
CA ARG A 70 29.70 -11.11 6.61
C ARG A 70 28.80 -11.93 5.69
N GLY A 71 29.40 -12.54 4.67
CA GLY A 71 28.70 -13.53 3.85
C GLY A 71 28.13 -14.66 4.71
N PHE A 72 27.38 -15.57 4.09
CA PHE A 72 26.68 -16.73 4.66
C PHE A 72 27.59 -17.62 5.56
N SER A 73 27.96 -17.13 6.73
CA SER A 73 28.90 -17.76 7.66
C SER A 73 28.15 -18.50 8.76
N SER A 74 26.83 -18.30 8.85
CA SER A 74 25.97 -18.76 9.94
C SER A 74 24.61 -19.17 9.39
N LYS A 75 24.08 -20.31 9.86
CA LYS A 75 22.68 -20.73 9.61
C LYS A 75 21.66 -19.97 10.46
N SER A 76 22.13 -19.06 11.32
CA SER A 76 21.34 -18.29 12.26
C SER A 76 21.54 -16.80 12.03
N LEU A 77 20.45 -16.04 12.14
CA LEU A 77 20.47 -14.58 12.03
C LEU A 77 21.18 -13.95 13.23
N GLU A 78 22.21 -13.14 12.96
CA GLU A 78 22.87 -12.31 13.95
C GLU A 78 21.93 -11.20 14.46
N ALA A 79 22.22 -10.66 15.65
CA ALA A 79 21.40 -9.60 16.25
C ALA A 79 21.36 -8.32 15.36
N SER A 80 22.43 -8.03 14.63
CA SER A 80 22.49 -6.92 13.67
C SER A 80 21.57 -7.12 12.47
N GLU A 81 21.46 -8.35 11.97
CA GLU A 81 20.58 -8.69 10.85
C GLU A 81 19.11 -8.60 11.26
N LYS A 82 18.77 -9.12 12.45
CA LYS A 82 17.43 -8.97 13.03
C LYS A 82 17.03 -7.49 13.15
N ALA A 83 17.92 -6.66 13.69
CA ALA A 83 17.69 -5.22 13.78
C ALA A 83 17.57 -4.53 12.41
N CYS A 84 18.25 -5.03 11.37
CA CYS A 84 18.09 -4.55 10.00
C CYS A 84 16.73 -4.95 9.42
N LEU A 85 16.32 -6.20 9.58
CA LEU A 85 15.03 -6.73 9.11
C LEU A 85 13.85 -5.94 9.70
N ASP A 86 13.87 -5.65 11.00
CA ASP A 86 12.83 -4.86 11.67
C ASP A 86 12.70 -3.45 11.06
N LYS A 87 13.85 -2.78 10.84
CA LYS A 87 13.90 -1.44 10.23
C LYS A 87 13.47 -1.48 8.76
N CYS A 88 13.88 -2.51 8.03
CA CYS A 88 13.52 -2.69 6.63
C CYS A 88 12.02 -2.86 6.45
N ALA A 89 11.41 -3.78 7.22
CA ALA A 89 9.97 -4.01 7.19
C ALA A 89 9.19 -2.73 7.52
N GLN A 90 9.58 -2.03 8.59
CA GLN A 90 8.95 -0.76 8.97
C GLN A 90 9.04 0.28 7.85
N LYS A 91 10.23 0.46 7.25
CA LYS A 91 10.45 1.39 6.15
C LYS A 91 9.61 1.02 4.92
N TYR A 92 9.50 -0.26 4.60
CA TYR A 92 8.74 -0.72 3.44
C TYR A 92 7.24 -0.45 3.60
N PHE A 93 6.66 -0.70 4.78
CA PHE A 93 5.24 -0.40 5.02
C PHE A 93 4.94 1.11 4.94
N LEU A 94 5.83 1.95 5.49
CA LEU A 94 5.69 3.40 5.36
C LEU A 94 5.83 3.87 3.89
N LEU A 95 6.72 3.25 3.13
CA LEU A 95 6.87 3.49 1.70
C LEU A 95 5.59 3.09 0.95
N PHE A 96 5.05 1.90 1.20
CA PHE A 96 3.83 1.41 0.55
C PHE A 96 2.65 2.37 0.78
N GLN A 97 2.47 2.84 2.02
CA GLN A 97 1.43 3.84 2.34
C GLN A 97 1.66 5.16 1.59
N ARG A 98 2.90 5.66 1.59
CA ARG A 98 3.24 6.93 0.93
C ARG A 98 3.06 6.86 -0.59
N VAL A 99 3.52 5.78 -1.21
CA VAL A 99 3.35 5.53 -2.66
C VAL A 99 1.86 5.39 -2.98
N GLY A 100 1.10 4.66 -2.17
CA GLY A 100 -0.35 4.54 -2.33
C GLY A 100 -1.06 5.91 -2.32
N PHE A 101 -0.70 6.79 -1.39
CA PHE A 101 -1.26 8.14 -1.33
C PHE A 101 -0.93 8.96 -2.59
N ARG A 102 0.33 8.98 -3.01
CA ARG A 102 0.75 9.71 -4.22
C ARG A 102 0.13 9.12 -5.49
N PHE A 103 -0.04 7.80 -5.55
CA PHE A 103 -0.70 7.13 -6.66
C PHE A 103 -2.18 7.54 -6.77
N ALA A 104 -2.89 7.60 -5.64
CA ALA A 104 -4.27 8.07 -5.61
C ALA A 104 -4.41 9.52 -6.10
N GLU A 105 -3.52 10.42 -5.68
CA GLU A 105 -3.50 11.81 -6.17
C GLU A 105 -3.27 11.89 -7.69
N MET A 106 -2.28 11.16 -8.21
CA MET A 106 -1.99 11.14 -9.65
C MET A 106 -3.13 10.56 -10.48
N ASN A 107 -3.82 9.54 -9.97
CA ASN A 107 -5.00 9.00 -10.64
C ASN A 107 -6.14 10.01 -10.68
N ALA A 108 -6.40 10.73 -9.59
CA ALA A 108 -7.41 11.78 -9.57
C ALA A 108 -7.12 12.90 -10.60
N GLN A 109 -5.86 13.33 -10.71
CA GLN A 109 -5.42 14.31 -11.72
C GLN A 109 -5.64 13.79 -13.15
N LYS A 110 -5.22 12.55 -13.44
CA LYS A 110 -5.41 11.94 -14.77
C LYS A 110 -6.89 11.82 -15.14
N THR A 111 -7.75 11.44 -14.20
CA THR A 111 -9.20 11.38 -14.42
C THR A 111 -9.78 12.76 -14.74
N GLN A 112 -9.31 13.82 -14.07
CA GLN A 112 -9.71 15.19 -14.36
C GLN A 112 -9.23 15.66 -15.76
N GLU A 113 -7.99 15.36 -16.14
CA GLU A 113 -7.46 15.65 -17.47
C GLU A 113 -8.22 14.91 -18.58
N GLN A 114 -8.57 13.64 -18.36
CA GLN A 114 -9.36 12.85 -19.30
C GLN A 114 -10.76 13.44 -19.51
N MET A 115 -11.40 13.95 -18.45
CA MET A 115 -12.70 14.63 -18.57
C MET A 115 -12.61 15.93 -19.37
N MET A 116 -11.51 16.69 -19.28
CA MET A 116 -11.30 17.89 -20.09
C MET A 116 -11.06 17.59 -21.58
N GLN A 117 -10.45 16.44 -21.90
CA GLN A 117 -10.22 16.03 -23.30
C GLN A 117 -11.48 15.45 -23.99
N GLN A 118 -12.40 14.85 -23.23
CA GLN A 118 -13.64 14.31 -23.80
C GLN A 118 -14.68 15.40 -24.16
N GLY A 119 -14.55 16.62 -23.63
CA GLY A 119 -15.41 17.76 -23.98
C GLY A 119 -14.99 18.54 -25.24
N GLN A 120 -13.89 18.17 -25.90
CA GLN A 120 -13.38 18.83 -27.12
C GLN A 120 -13.59 18.00 -28.41
N LYS A 121 -14.41 16.94 -28.37
CA LYS A 121 -14.85 16.20 -29.56
C LYS A 121 -16.34 16.35 -29.80
#